data_AF-A0A0F9PHL5-F1
#
_entry.id   AF-A0A0F9PHL5-F1
#
_cell.length_a   1.000
_cell.length_b   1.000
_cell.length_c   1.000
_cell.angle_alpha   90.00
_cell.angle_beta   90.00
_cell.angle_gamma   90.00
#
_symmetry.space_group_name_H-M   'P 1'
#
loop_
_entity.id
_entity.type
_entity.pdbx_description
1 polymer ?
#
loop_
_entity_poly.entity_id
_entity_poly.type
_entity_poly.pdbx_seq_one_letter_code
_entity_poly.pdbx_strand_id
1 'polypeptide(L)' 'MPYTKTSVGKGKVRVTGPSGVHAKATTPAKAAAQIRLLQGVEHGMRPRTTREVIGEYHSEGNPHPKRRSKRHKK' A
#
# COMPACT_ATOMS: atom_id res chain seq x y z
N MET A 1 -14.50 -9.23 -15.51
CA MET A 1 -15.17 -8.40 -14.48
C MET A 1 -14.36 -7.13 -14.27
N PRO A 2 -14.96 -5.93 -14.28
CA PRO A 2 -14.25 -4.70 -13.92
C PRO A 2 -13.91 -4.67 -12.41
N TYR A 3 -12.89 -3.90 -12.02
CA TYR A 3 -12.60 -3.68 -10.60
C TYR A 3 -13.71 -2.87 -9.92
N THR A 4 -14.19 -3.35 -8.78
CA THR A 4 -15.30 -2.74 -8.03
C THR A 4 -14.91 -2.46 -6.59
N LYS A 5 -15.52 -1.41 -6.03
CA LYS A 5 -15.43 -1.04 -4.61
C LYS A 5 -16.74 -1.36 -3.92
N THR A 6 -16.71 -2.21 -2.91
CA THR A 6 -17.88 -2.52 -2.07
C THR A 6 -17.66 -2.03 -0.66
N SER A 7 -18.64 -1.34 -0.07
CA SER A 7 -18.54 -0.91 1.33
C SER A 7 -18.59 -2.13 2.24
N VAL A 8 -17.70 -2.19 3.23
CA VAL A 8 -17.66 -3.24 4.26
C VAL A 8 -17.94 -2.68 5.66
N GLY A 9 -18.52 -1.48 5.72
CA GLY A 9 -18.84 -0.77 6.96
C GLY A 9 -17.65 -0.01 7.56
N LYS A 10 -17.91 0.81 8.59
CA LYS A 10 -16.91 1.61 9.32
C LYS A 10 -16.03 2.48 8.40
N GLY A 11 -16.60 2.99 7.30
CA GLY A 11 -15.89 3.81 6.32
C GLY A 11 -14.83 3.06 5.49
N LYS A 12 -14.82 1.72 5.52
CA LYS A 12 -13.89 0.89 4.75
C LYS A 12 -14.55 0.29 3.53
N VAL A 13 -13.72 0.01 2.53
CA VAL A 13 -14.13 -0.60 1.27
C VAL A 13 -13.28 -1.82 0.95
N ARG A 14 -13.90 -2.77 0.24
CA ARG A 14 -13.30 -3.95 -0.35
C ARG A 14 -13.11 -3.73 -1.85
N VAL A 15 -11.96 -4.14 -2.38
CA VAL A 15 -11.65 -4.11 -3.81
C VAL A 15 -11.71 -5.52 -4.37
N THR A 16 -12.58 -5.72 -5.35
CA THR A 16 -12.77 -7.02 -6.04
C THR A 16 -12.54 -6.84 -7.53
N GLY A 17 -11.89 -7.80 -8.17
CA GLY A 17 -11.58 -7.82 -9.60
C GLY A 17 -11.76 -9.21 -10.21
N PRO A 18 -11.35 -9.39 -11.47
CA PRO A 18 -11.52 -10.65 -12.20
C PRO A 18 -10.80 -11.83 -11.55
N SER A 19 -9.66 -11.60 -10.89
CA SER A 19 -8.90 -12.62 -10.15
C SER A 19 -9.28 -12.72 -8.66
N GLY A 20 -10.42 -12.16 -8.26
CA GLY A 20 -10.93 -12.23 -6.88
C GLY A 20 -10.71 -10.95 -6.07
N VAL A 21 -10.45 -11.10 -4.76
CA VAL A 21 -10.38 -9.97 -3.82
C VAL A 21 -8.95 -9.47 -3.67
N HIS A 22 -8.71 -8.20 -4.03
CA HIS A 22 -7.40 -7.55 -3.95
C HIS A 22 -7.20 -6.76 -2.65
N ALA A 23 -8.28 -6.33 -2.00
CA ALA A 23 -8.23 -5.77 -0.65
C ALA A 23 -9.53 -6.03 0.09
N LYS A 24 -9.44 -6.55 1.32
CA LYS A 24 -10.61 -6.95 2.12
C LYS A 24 -11.26 -5.77 2.86
N ALA A 25 -10.45 -4.86 3.41
CA ALA A 25 -10.93 -3.69 4.15
C ALA A 25 -9.87 -2.58 4.14
N THR A 26 -10.02 -1.62 3.22
CA THR A 26 -9.10 -0.49 3.06
C THR A 26 -9.85 0.84 3.05
N THR A 27 -9.13 1.96 3.10
CA THR A 27 -9.77 3.28 2.98
C THR A 27 -10.18 3.56 1.53
N PRO A 28 -11.22 4.38 1.28
CA PRO A 28 -11.67 4.69 -0.08
C PRO A 28 -10.55 5.26 -0.97
N ALA A 29 -9.67 6.09 -0.39
CA ALA A 29 -8.53 6.67 -1.08
C ALA A 29 -7.51 5.60 -1.51
N LYS A 30 -7.15 4.68 -0.60
CA LYS A 30 -6.23 3.58 -0.91
C LYS A 30 -6.83 2.61 -1.93
N ALA A 31 -8.13 2.34 -1.85
CA ALA A 31 -8.82 1.52 -2.85
C ALA A 31 -8.77 2.13 -4.25
N ALA A 32 -8.98 3.44 -4.37
CA ALA A 32 -8.88 4.14 -5.65
C ALA A 32 -7.46 4.04 -6.24
N ALA A 33 -6.43 4.24 -5.42
CA ALA A 33 -5.04 4.07 -5.84
C ALA A 33 -4.74 2.62 -6.27
N GLN A 34 -5.22 1.64 -5.51
CA GLN A 34 -5.04 0.22 -5.82
C GLN A 34 -5.66 -0.14 -7.17
N ILE A 35 -6.88 0.33 -7.46
CA ILE A 35 -7.53 0.08 -8.76
C ILE A 35 -6.72 0.69 -9.91
N ARG A 36 -6.22 1.92 -9.76
CA ARG A 36 -5.36 2.55 -10.77
C ARG A 36 -4.10 1.74 -11.06
N LEU A 37 -3.45 1.22 -10.02
CA LEU A 37 -2.26 0.38 -10.17
C LEU A 37 -2.61 -0.95 -10.86
N LEU A 38 -3.70 -1.60 -10.48
CA LEU A 38 -4.15 -2.85 -11.10
C LEU A 38 -4.48 -2.67 -12.58
N GLN A 39 -5.18 -1.59 -12.94
CA GLN A 39 -5.44 -1.23 -14.33
C GLN A 39 -4.16 -0.94 -15.10
N GLY A 40 -3.21 -0.21 -14.51
CA GLY A 40 -1.91 0.02 -15.12
C GLY A 40 -1.21 -1.31 -15.46
N VAL A 41 -1.19 -2.26 -14.52
CA VAL A 41 -0.58 -3.57 -14.71
C VAL A 41 -1.26 -4.36 -15.83
N GLU A 42 -2.59 -4.31 -15.94
CA GLU A 42 -3.33 -4.93 -17.06
C GLU A 42 -2.94 -4.34 -18.43
N HIS A 43 -2.59 -3.06 -18.47
CA HIS A 43 -2.12 -2.37 -19.68
C HIS A 43 -0.60 -2.45 -19.89
N GLY A 44 0.10 -3.36 -19.18
CA GLY A 44 1.54 -3.60 -19.38
C GLY A 44 2.45 -2.69 -18.56
N MET A 45 1.91 -1.91 -17.60
CA MET A 45 2.73 -1.19 -16.64
C MET A 45 3.45 -2.19 -15.73
N ARG A 46 4.79 -2.14 -15.72
CA ARG A 46 5.61 -2.93 -14.81
C ARG A 46 6.05 -2.06 -13.62
N PRO A 47 5.43 -2.18 -12.44
CA PRO A 47 5.83 -1.41 -11.28
C PRO A 47 7.27 -1.79 -10.89
N ARG A 48 8.11 -0.78 -10.69
CA ARG A 48 9.48 -1.00 -10.24
C ARG A 48 9.49 -1.34 -8.76
N THR A 49 10.32 -2.30 -8.39
CA THR A 49 10.54 -2.62 -6.98
C THR A 49 11.33 -1.48 -6.30
N THR A 50 11.21 -1.36 -4.98
CA THR A 50 11.99 -0.36 -4.21
C THR A 50 13.50 -0.49 -4.46
N ARG A 51 13.99 -1.71 -4.67
CA ARG A 51 15.40 -1.98 -5.02
C ARG A 51 15.78 -1.43 -6.40
N GLU A 52 14.90 -1.55 -7.39
CA GLU A 52 15.15 -1.01 -8.73
C GLU A 52 15.12 0.53 -8.76
N VAL A 53 14.41 1.17 -7.83
CA VAL A 53 14.31 2.65 -7.77
C VAL A 53 15.42 3.27 -6.93
N ILE A 54 15.69 2.70 -5.75
CA ILE A 54 16.61 3.28 -4.77
C ILE A 54 18.03 2.71 -4.93
N GLY A 55 18.17 1.59 -5.66
CA GLY A 55 19.41 0.82 -5.73
C GLY A 55 19.50 -0.22 -4.61
N GLU A 56 20.58 -1.00 -4.64
CA GLU A 56 20.93 -1.93 -3.57
C GLU A 56 21.40 -1.11 -2.36
N TYR A 57 20.59 -1.05 -1.30
CA TYR A 57 21.02 -0.45 -0.04
C TYR A 57 22.22 -1.25 0.48
N HIS A 58 23.43 -0.69 0.36
CA HIS A 58 24.49 -1.03 1.31
C HIS A 58 24.00 -0.56 2.68
N SER A 59 23.83 -1.51 3.61
CA SER A 59 23.27 -1.30 4.93
C SER A 59 24.23 -0.49 5.82
N GLU A 60 24.47 0.78 5.48
CA GLU A 60 25.09 1.73 6.39
C GLU A 60 24.01 2.26 7.34
N GLY A 61 23.68 1.45 8.35
CA GLY A 61 22.96 1.89 9.54
C GLY A 61 21.44 1.98 9.41
N ASN A 62 20.76 1.46 10.44
CA ASN A 62 19.32 1.60 10.62
C ASN A 62 18.94 3.09 10.79
N PRO A 63 18.21 3.74 9.85
CA PRO A 63 17.83 5.14 9.97
C PRO A 63 16.69 5.36 10.97
N HIS A 64 16.29 4.34 11.74
CA HIS A 64 15.23 4.49 12.71
C HIS A 64 15.64 5.50 13.79
N PRO A 65 14.99 6.67 13.88
CA PRO A 65 15.31 7.62 14.93
C PRO A 65 15.01 6.96 16.27
N LYS A 66 16.07 6.65 17.04
CA LYS A 66 15.93 6.15 18.41
C LYS A 66 15.20 7.21 19.21
N ARG A 67 13.90 6.97 19.44
CA ARG A 67 13.04 7.84 20.25
C ARG A 67 13.62 7.88 21.66
N ARG A 68 14.31 8.96 22.03
CA ARG A 68 14.78 9.20 23.40
C ARG A 68 13.53 9.31 24.27
N SER A 69 13.26 8.27 25.07
CA SER A 69 12.18 8.30 26.05
C SER A 69 12.50 9.40 27.07
N LYS A 70 11.79 10.53 27.02
CA LYS A 70 11.84 11.52 28.09
C LYS A 70 11.14 10.91 29.30
N ARG A 71 11.94 10.36 30.23
CA ARG A 71 11.48 9.87 31.53
C ARG A 71 10.96 11.08 32.31
N HIS A 72 9.64 11.18 32.45
CA HIS A 72 9.02 12.18 33.33
C HIS A 72 9.42 11.83 34.76
N LYS A 73 10.18 12.71 35.42
CA LYS A 73 10.46 12.59 36.85
C LYS A 73 9.23 13.17 37.58
N LYS A 74 8.66 12.37 38.49
CA LYS A 74 7.65 12.81 39.46
C LYS A 74 8.26 13.82 40.42
#